data_AF-A0A562SI26-F1
#
_entry.id   AF-A0A562SI26-F1
#
_cell.length_a   1.000
_cell.length_b   1.000
_cell.length_c   1.000
_cell.angle_alpha   90.00
_cell.angle_beta   90.00
_cell.angle_gamma   90.00
#
_symmetry.space_group_name_H-M   'P 1'
#
loop_
_entity.id
_entity.type
_entity.pdbx_description
1 polymer ?
#
loop_
_entity_poly.entity_id
_entity_poly.type
_entity_poly.pdbx_seq_one_letter_code
_entity_poly.pdbx_strand_id
1 'polypeptide(L)'
;MQINNRARGNLLLLLAGLLSVALVIAVNLEWYKDLWGYWNDCRRQVFRPGLEQRKAERLGNMYTLSKAIALALRKERQKEKVVVLLPPTPYFRKKGLNYHVPEPAVFYYYTGMKTVWPDTKDTAAITHVVEMKRRALVIRRIRNREQLSAVLAEFRKYKITL
;
A
#
# COMPACT_ATOMS: atom_id res chain seq x y z
N MET A 1 7.05 -24.77 -58.27
CA MET A 1 6.30 -24.40 -57.05
C MET A 1 5.27 -23.32 -57.42
N GLN A 2 4.04 -23.71 -57.76
CA GLN A 2 2.99 -22.76 -58.13
C GLN A 2 2.38 -22.16 -56.85
N ILE A 3 2.62 -20.88 -56.60
CA ILE A 3 1.96 -20.16 -55.51
C ILE A 3 0.49 -20.02 -55.91
N ASN A 4 -0.40 -20.61 -55.10
CA ASN A 4 -1.85 -20.56 -55.27
C ASN A 4 -2.31 -19.09 -55.49
N ASN A 5 -2.96 -18.81 -56.62
CA ASN A 5 -3.45 -17.46 -56.95
C ASN A 5 -4.37 -16.87 -55.88
N ARG A 6 -5.08 -17.74 -55.13
CA ARG A 6 -5.88 -17.34 -53.96
C ARG A 6 -5.02 -16.79 -52.81
N ALA A 7 -3.84 -17.40 -52.59
CA ALA A 7 -2.89 -16.93 -51.57
C ALA A 7 -2.29 -15.58 -51.94
N ARG A 8 -2.03 -15.32 -53.24
CA ARG A 8 -1.56 -14.02 -53.74
C ARG A 8 -2.61 -12.93 -53.55
N GLY A 9 -3.86 -13.21 -53.89
CA GLY A 9 -4.97 -12.27 -53.69
C GLY A 9 -5.15 -11.88 -52.21
N ASN A 10 -5.13 -12.88 -51.31
CA ASN A 10 -5.23 -12.63 -49.88
C ASN A 10 -4.06 -11.81 -49.33
N LEU A 11 -2.84 -12.05 -49.83
CA LEU A 11 -1.65 -11.29 -49.43
C LEU A 11 -1.77 -9.82 -49.86
N LEU A 12 -2.22 -9.55 -51.08
CA LEU A 12 -2.40 -8.19 -51.59
C LEU A 12 -3.44 -7.42 -50.77
N LEU A 13 -4.56 -8.07 -50.41
CA LEU A 13 -5.59 -7.45 -49.55
C LEU A 13 -5.05 -7.14 -48.15
N LEU A 14 -4.24 -8.04 -47.58
CA LEU A 14 -3.61 -7.83 -46.28
C LEU A 14 -2.62 -6.65 -46.33
N LEU A 15 -1.79 -6.57 -47.37
CA LEU A 15 -0.85 -5.46 -47.56
C LEU A 15 -1.57 -4.13 -47.77
N ALA A 16 -2.62 -4.10 -48.59
CA ALA A 16 -3.44 -2.92 -48.80
C ALA A 16 -4.12 -2.46 -47.49
N GLY A 17 -4.59 -3.41 -46.66
CA GLY A 17 -5.13 -3.13 -45.34
C GLY A 17 -4.11 -2.58 -44.35
N LEU A 18 -2.90 -3.13 -44.31
CA LEU A 18 -1.82 -2.59 -43.47
C LEU A 18 -1.40 -1.18 -43.91
N LEU A 19 -1.33 -0.94 -45.22
CA LEU A 19 -0.98 0.37 -45.77
C LEU A 19 -2.04 1.42 -45.42
N SER A 20 -3.32 1.08 -45.51
CA SER A 20 -4.41 2.01 -45.15
C SER A 20 -4.39 2.36 -43.66
N VAL A 21 -4.14 1.37 -42.78
CA VAL A 21 -3.96 1.61 -41.34
C VAL A 21 -2.75 2.52 -41.07
N ALA A 22 -1.61 2.28 -41.73
CA ALA A 22 -0.42 3.10 -41.57
C ALA A 22 -0.64 4.56 -42.01
N LEU A 23 -1.37 4.77 -43.12
CA LEU A 23 -1.77 6.10 -43.59
C LEU A 23 -2.66 6.82 -42.58
N VAL A 24 -3.66 6.14 -42.02
CA VAL A 24 -4.54 6.73 -41.00
C VAL A 24 -3.76 7.13 -39.75
N ILE A 25 -2.82 6.29 -39.29
CA ILE A 25 -1.93 6.61 -38.16
C ILE A 25 -1.05 7.82 -38.47
N ALA A 26 -0.46 7.88 -39.67
CA ALA A 26 0.43 8.97 -40.06
C ALA A 26 -0.30 10.32 -40.12
N VAL A 27 -1.53 10.34 -40.63
CA VAL A 27 -2.36 11.56 -40.69
C VAL A 27 -2.83 11.98 -39.29
N ASN A 28 -3.07 11.03 -38.39
CA ASN A 28 -3.63 11.26 -37.06
C ASN A 28 -2.62 10.93 -35.95
N LEU A 29 -1.37 11.38 -36.11
CA LEU A 29 -0.26 10.98 -35.24
C LEU A 29 -0.51 11.36 -33.76
N GLU A 30 -1.12 12.52 -33.51
CA GLU A 30 -1.46 12.98 -32.16
C GLU A 30 -2.52 12.10 -31.50
N TRP A 31 -3.62 11.83 -32.21
CA TRP A 31 -4.64 10.88 -31.75
C TRP A 31 -4.08 9.48 -31.49
N TYR A 32 -3.15 9.00 -32.33
CA TYR A 32 -2.49 7.71 -32.12
C TYR A 32 -1.60 7.73 -30.87
N LYS A 33 -0.87 8.82 -30.60
CA LYS A 33 -0.10 8.98 -29.36
C LYS A 33 -1.00 8.93 -28.13
N ASP A 34 -2.15 9.60 -28.18
CA ASP A 34 -3.13 9.59 -27.09
C ASP A 34 -3.75 8.20 -26.90
N LEU A 35 -4.10 7.53 -28.00
CA LEU A 35 -4.62 6.16 -27.98
C LEU A 35 -3.59 5.17 -27.41
N TRP A 36 -2.31 5.33 -27.78
CA TRP A 36 -1.22 4.51 -27.25
C TRP A 36 -0.96 4.80 -25.78
N GLY A 37 -1.01 6.07 -25.36
CA GLY A 37 -0.94 6.50 -23.96
C GLY A 37 -2.08 5.88 -23.14
N TYR A 38 -3.31 6.00 -23.63
CA TYR A 38 -4.48 5.35 -23.04
C TYR A 38 -4.31 3.84 -22.97
N TRP A 39 -3.79 3.18 -24.01
CA TRP A 39 -3.57 1.73 -24.00
C TRP A 39 -2.55 1.33 -22.94
N ASN A 40 -1.49 2.12 -22.74
CA ASN A 40 -0.51 1.87 -21.68
C ASN A 40 -1.11 2.08 -20.28
N ASP A 41 -1.94 3.11 -20.09
CA ASP A 41 -2.67 3.34 -18.83
C ASP A 41 -3.69 2.24 -18.56
N CYS A 42 -4.44 1.85 -19.58
CA CYS A 42 -5.39 0.76 -19.55
C CYS A 42 -4.65 -0.55 -19.22
N ARG A 43 -3.51 -0.83 -19.86
CA ARG A 43 -2.67 -1.99 -19.54
C ARG A 43 -2.22 -1.95 -18.07
N ARG A 44 -1.74 -0.82 -17.57
CA ARG A 44 -1.37 -0.66 -16.15
C ARG A 44 -2.57 -0.91 -15.21
N GLN A 45 -3.77 -0.49 -15.61
CA GLN A 45 -4.98 -0.64 -14.80
C GLN A 45 -5.68 -2.01 -14.93
N VAL A 46 -5.56 -2.67 -16.08
CA VAL A 46 -6.18 -3.97 -16.42
C VAL A 46 -5.32 -5.13 -15.92
N PHE A 47 -3.99 -5.02 -16.00
CA PHE A 47 -3.04 -5.97 -15.38
C PHE A 47 -2.93 -5.75 -13.86
N ARG A 48 -4.07 -5.39 -13.25
CA ARG A 48 -4.31 -4.95 -11.87
C ARG A 48 -3.24 -5.44 -10.88
N PRO A 49 -2.46 -4.51 -10.30
CA PRO A 49 -2.12 -4.61 -8.89
C PRO A 49 -3.35 -5.09 -8.11
N GLY A 50 -3.21 -6.14 -7.30
CA GLY A 50 -4.28 -6.62 -6.42
C GLY A 50 -4.88 -5.48 -5.58
N LEU A 51 -6.08 -5.66 -5.00
CA LEU A 51 -6.73 -4.62 -4.18
C LEU A 51 -5.77 -3.97 -3.17
N GLU A 52 -4.90 -4.76 -2.55
CA GLU A 52 -3.92 -4.30 -1.57
C GLU A 52 -2.80 -3.45 -2.18
N GLN A 53 -2.36 -3.75 -3.40
CA GLN A 53 -1.34 -2.96 -4.08
C GLN A 53 -1.90 -1.60 -4.52
N ARG A 54 -3.15 -1.54 -5.00
CA ARG A 54 -3.83 -0.25 -5.25
C ARG A 54 -3.97 0.61 -4.00
N LYS A 55 -4.27 -0.02 -2.86
CA LYS A 55 -4.34 0.68 -1.57
C LYS A 55 -2.95 1.17 -1.15
N ALA A 56 -1.90 0.37 -1.35
CA ALA A 56 -0.52 0.77 -1.05
C ALA A 56 -0.06 1.95 -1.92
N GLU A 57 -0.38 1.97 -3.20
CA GLU A 57 -0.07 3.10 -4.10
C GLU A 57 -0.83 4.37 -3.69
N ARG A 58 -2.13 4.26 -3.37
CA ARG A 58 -2.97 5.40 -3.00
C ARG A 58 -2.65 5.97 -1.61
N LEU A 59 -2.44 5.09 -0.64
CA LEU A 59 -2.32 5.45 0.77
C LEU A 59 -0.85 5.48 1.23
N GLY A 60 0.08 5.01 0.40
CA GLY A 60 1.52 5.10 0.62
C GLY A 60 2.03 4.35 1.85
N ASN A 61 3.05 4.95 2.47
CA ASN A 61 3.78 4.34 3.58
C ASN A 61 2.92 4.09 4.82
N MET A 62 1.94 4.96 5.12
CA MET A 62 1.09 4.78 6.31
C MET A 62 0.30 3.45 6.25
N TYR A 63 -0.24 3.12 5.07
CA TYR A 63 -0.97 1.88 4.86
C TYR A 63 -0.02 0.69 4.86
N THR A 64 1.08 0.79 4.11
CA THR A 64 2.06 -0.30 3.98
C THR A 64 2.65 -0.71 5.34
N LEU A 65 3.02 0.26 6.18
CA LEU A 65 3.57 0.01 7.50
C LEU A 65 2.50 -0.50 8.48
N SER A 66 1.28 0.05 8.44
CA SER A 66 0.17 -0.45 9.25
C SER A 66 -0.15 -1.92 8.94
N LYS A 67 -0.16 -2.29 7.66
CA LYS A 67 -0.34 -3.67 7.20
C LYS A 67 0.81 -4.56 7.65
N ALA A 68 2.06 -4.10 7.58
CA ALA A 68 3.21 -4.86 8.06
C ALA A 68 3.12 -5.15 9.56
N ILE A 69 2.74 -4.14 10.37
CA ILE A 69 2.51 -4.30 11.82
C ILE A 69 1.43 -5.36 12.08
N ALA A 70 0.30 -5.27 11.36
CA ALA A 70 -0.79 -6.22 11.52
C ALA A 70 -0.42 -7.64 11.06
N LEU A 71 0.36 -7.78 9.98
CA LEU A 71 0.84 -9.07 9.50
C LEU A 71 1.77 -9.72 10.52
N ALA A 72 2.66 -8.95 11.15
CA ALA A 72 3.53 -9.45 12.21
C ALA A 72 2.71 -9.97 13.41
N LEU A 73 1.70 -9.22 13.86
CA LEU A 73 0.81 -9.63 14.96
C LEU A 73 -0.07 -10.83 14.62
N ARG A 74 -0.52 -10.99 13.36
CA ARG A 74 -1.33 -12.14 12.93
C ARG A 74 -0.57 -13.46 13.00
N LYS A 75 0.76 -13.44 12.80
CA LYS A 75 1.60 -14.64 12.90
C LYS A 75 1.60 -15.22 14.31
N GLU A 76 1.33 -14.41 15.33
CA GLU A 76 1.34 -14.83 16.75
C GLU A 76 0.05 -15.54 17.19
N ARG A 77 -0.88 -15.88 16.28
CA ARG A 77 -2.16 -16.61 16.51
C ARG A 77 -3.16 -15.95 17.51
N GLN A 78 -2.94 -14.73 17.98
CA GLN A 78 -3.80 -14.07 19.00
C GLN A 78 -4.80 -13.05 18.43
N LYS A 79 -5.55 -13.37 17.36
CA LYS A 79 -6.33 -12.37 16.59
C LYS A 79 -7.39 -11.59 17.38
N GLU A 80 -7.99 -12.18 18.43
CA GLU A 80 -9.25 -11.67 18.98
C GLU A 80 -9.11 -10.67 20.13
N LYS A 81 -7.92 -10.52 20.74
CA LYS A 81 -7.70 -9.63 21.90
C LYS A 81 -6.45 -8.75 21.77
N VAL A 82 -6.02 -8.48 20.53
CA VAL A 82 -4.86 -7.61 20.29
C VAL A 82 -5.32 -6.16 20.20
N VAL A 83 -4.85 -5.35 21.16
CA VAL A 83 -4.91 -3.89 21.08
C VAL A 83 -3.48 -3.38 21.08
N VAL A 84 -3.15 -2.66 20.01
CA VAL A 84 -1.79 -2.18 19.75
C VAL A 84 -1.66 -0.76 20.26
N LEU A 85 -0.62 -0.47 21.03
CA LEU A 85 -0.20 0.89 21.33
C LEU A 85 0.74 1.37 20.23
N LEU A 86 0.31 2.40 19.49
CA LEU A 86 1.14 3.07 18.50
C LEU A 86 1.71 4.38 19.07
N PRO A 87 3.03 4.59 18.98
CA PRO A 87 3.64 5.88 19.26
C PRO A 87 3.08 6.96 18.31
N PRO A 88 3.15 8.25 18.68
CA PRO A 88 2.79 9.35 17.80
C PRO A 88 3.74 9.49 16.61
N THR A 89 3.28 10.08 15.49
CA THR A 89 4.10 10.36 14.29
C THR A 89 5.46 10.99 14.60
N PRO A 90 5.59 12.00 15.50
CA PRO A 90 6.88 12.60 15.80
C PRO A 90 7.91 11.63 16.41
N TYR A 91 7.47 10.60 17.14
CA TYR A 91 8.37 9.56 17.66
C TYR A 91 9.07 8.84 16.50
N PHE A 92 8.32 8.39 15.50
CA PHE A 92 8.87 7.69 14.35
C PHE A 92 9.76 8.58 13.51
N ARG A 93 9.35 9.83 13.26
CA ARG A 93 10.17 10.82 12.55
C ARG A 93 11.51 11.05 13.25
N LYS A 94 11.51 11.24 14.57
CA LYS A 94 12.75 11.41 15.36
C LYS A 94 13.65 10.16 15.30
N LYS A 95 13.07 8.98 15.14
CA LYS A 95 13.80 7.71 15.00
C LYS A 95 14.20 7.40 13.55
N GLY A 96 13.99 8.34 12.62
CA GLY A 96 14.40 8.24 11.21
C GLY A 96 13.45 7.42 10.33
N LEU A 97 12.22 7.15 10.79
CA LEU A 97 11.19 6.47 10.01
C LEU A 97 10.12 7.47 9.57
N ASN A 98 9.93 7.61 8.25
CA ASN A 98 8.83 8.39 7.69
C ASN A 98 7.52 7.58 7.72
N TYR A 99 6.95 7.47 8.92
CA TYR A 99 5.66 6.84 9.16
C TYR A 99 4.71 7.86 9.76
N HIS A 100 3.70 8.25 8.98
CA HIS A 100 2.55 8.98 9.51
C HIS A 100 1.60 7.98 10.16
N VAL A 101 1.47 8.07 11.47
CA VAL A 101 0.69 7.13 12.27
C VAL A 101 -0.78 7.46 12.07
N PRO A 102 -1.59 6.55 11.51
CA PRO A 102 -2.99 6.82 11.27
C PRO A 102 -3.79 6.89 12.57
N GLU A 103 -4.94 7.54 12.49
CA GLU A 103 -5.95 7.50 13.56
C GLU A 103 -6.38 6.07 13.87
N PRO A 104 -6.82 5.79 15.11
CA PRO A 104 -7.28 4.45 15.49
C PRO A 104 -8.34 3.84 14.57
N ALA A 105 -9.32 4.64 14.15
CA ALA A 105 -10.36 4.20 13.21
C ALA A 105 -9.79 3.87 11.83
N VAL A 106 -8.86 4.68 11.33
CA VAL A 106 -8.20 4.49 10.03
C VAL A 106 -7.29 3.25 10.06
N PHE A 107 -6.55 3.05 11.15
CA PHE A 107 -5.74 1.84 11.35
C PHE A 107 -6.61 0.58 11.38
N TYR A 108 -7.74 0.61 12.07
CA TYR A 108 -8.70 -0.48 12.09
C TYR A 108 -9.25 -0.77 10.69
N TYR A 109 -9.59 0.27 9.93
CA TYR A 109 -10.02 0.13 8.53
C TYR A 109 -8.94 -0.55 7.65
N TYR A 110 -7.65 -0.25 7.87
CA TYR A 110 -6.56 -0.87 7.10
C TYR A 110 -6.29 -2.33 7.50
N THR A 111 -6.38 -2.65 8.78
CA THR A 111 -5.79 -3.86 9.36
C THR A 111 -6.77 -4.84 9.98
N GLY A 112 -7.97 -4.35 10.35
CA GLY A 112 -8.93 -5.04 11.20
C GLY A 112 -8.48 -5.18 12.67
N MET A 113 -7.41 -4.50 13.08
CA MET A 113 -6.88 -4.53 14.45
C MET A 113 -7.18 -3.25 15.20
N LYS A 114 -7.48 -3.37 16.48
CA LYS A 114 -7.66 -2.21 17.36
C LYS A 114 -6.29 -1.62 17.70
N THR A 115 -6.19 -0.31 17.63
CA THR A 115 -5.01 0.42 18.09
C THR A 115 -5.45 1.57 18.99
N VAL A 116 -4.54 2.03 19.84
CA VAL A 116 -4.72 3.20 20.70
C VAL A 116 -3.47 4.06 20.68
N TRP A 117 -3.65 5.32 21.03
CA TRP A 117 -2.56 6.27 21.25
C TRP A 117 -2.19 6.37 22.74
N PRO A 118 -1.03 6.96 23.08
CA PRO A 118 -0.54 7.04 24.46
C PRO A 118 -1.44 7.84 25.42
N ASP A 119 -2.32 8.69 24.89
CA ASP A 119 -3.22 9.53 25.67
C ASP A 119 -4.59 8.88 25.94
N THR A 120 -4.76 7.61 25.55
CA THR A 120 -6.00 6.87 25.83
C THR A 120 -6.24 6.69 27.33
N LYS A 121 -7.50 6.78 27.74
CA LYS A 121 -7.94 6.43 29.11
C LYS A 121 -7.95 4.91 29.31
N ASP A 122 -8.23 4.16 28.25
CA ASP A 122 -8.33 2.70 28.29
C ASP A 122 -6.96 2.04 28.07
N THR A 123 -6.12 2.11 29.11
CA THR A 123 -4.78 1.49 29.11
C THR A 123 -4.82 0.00 29.43
N ALA A 124 -5.89 -0.48 30.07
CA ALA A 124 -6.03 -1.88 30.48
C ALA A 124 -6.20 -2.84 29.30
N ALA A 125 -6.75 -2.36 28.18
CA ALA A 125 -6.93 -3.15 26.97
C ALA A 125 -5.62 -3.38 26.18
N ILE A 126 -4.56 -2.61 26.45
CA ILE A 126 -3.31 -2.62 25.66
C ILE A 126 -2.54 -3.92 25.89
N THR A 127 -2.30 -4.68 24.83
CA THR A 127 -1.56 -5.94 24.91
C THR A 127 -0.20 -5.88 24.22
N HIS A 128 -0.05 -5.04 23.20
CA HIS A 128 1.17 -4.94 22.39
C HIS A 128 1.57 -3.49 22.22
N VAL A 129 2.87 -3.26 22.03
CA VAL A 129 3.42 -1.96 21.69
C VAL A 129 4.34 -2.05 20.48
N VAL A 130 4.27 -1.04 19.62
CA VAL A 130 5.19 -0.86 18.50
C VAL A 130 6.26 0.14 18.90
N GLU A 131 7.52 -0.23 18.74
CA GLU A 131 8.67 0.61 19.06
C GLU A 131 9.73 0.55 17.95
N MET A 132 10.57 1.58 17.86
CA MET A 132 11.71 1.58 16.97
C MET A 132 12.97 1.16 17.72
N LYS A 133 13.57 0.03 17.34
CA LYS A 133 14.84 -0.45 17.88
C LYS A 133 15.83 -0.70 16.74
N ARG A 134 17.03 -0.12 16.84
CA ARG A 134 18.11 -0.28 15.84
C ARG A 134 17.62 -0.07 14.39
N ARG A 135 16.79 0.97 14.16
CA ARG A 135 16.15 1.29 12.88
C ARG A 135 15.13 0.27 12.34
N ALA A 136 14.74 -0.73 13.12
CA ALA A 136 13.67 -1.66 12.80
C ALA A 136 12.41 -1.40 13.65
N LEU A 137 11.25 -1.63 13.05
CA LEU A 137 9.99 -1.71 13.78
C LEU A 137 9.97 -3.03 14.55
N VAL A 138 9.85 -2.94 15.87
CA VAL A 138 9.73 -4.08 16.76
C VAL A 138 8.38 -4.01 17.45
N ILE A 139 7.70 -5.15 17.47
CA ILE A 139 6.44 -5.30 18.18
C ILE A 139 6.74 -6.13 19.42
N ARG A 140 6.36 -5.61 20.59
CA ARG A 140 6.60 -6.26 21.87
C ARG A 140 5.29 -6.42 22.62
N ARG A 141 5.06 -7.62 23.14
CA ARG A 141 3.96 -7.88 24.07
C ARG A 141 4.25 -7.24 25.43
N ILE A 142 3.25 -6.59 25.99
CA ILE A 142 3.29 -6.01 27.34
C ILE A 142 2.95 -7.12 28.33
N ARG A 143 3.82 -7.32 29.34
CA ARG A 143 3.65 -8.37 30.34
C ARG A 143 3.15 -7.84 31.68
N ASN A 144 3.53 -6.63 32.06
CA ASN A 144 3.16 -5.99 33.33
C ASN A 144 2.75 -4.53 33.14
N ARG A 145 2.05 -3.98 34.14
CA ARG A 145 1.59 -2.58 34.13
C ARG A 145 2.73 -1.57 34.23
N GLU A 146 3.83 -1.92 34.90
CA GLU A 146 5.01 -1.07 35.03
C GLU A 146 5.73 -0.86 33.70
N GLN A 147 5.84 -1.89 32.86
CA GLN A 147 6.37 -1.75 31.51
C GLN A 147 5.47 -0.86 30.66
N LEU A 148 4.14 -1.00 30.79
CA LEU A 148 3.20 -0.13 30.08
C LEU A 148 3.33 1.33 30.51
N SER A 149 3.40 1.60 31.82
CA SER A 149 3.52 2.98 32.32
C SER A 149 4.82 3.65 31.88
N ALA A 150 5.94 2.92 31.91
CA ALA A 150 7.23 3.42 31.43
C ALA A 150 7.18 3.77 29.93
N VAL A 151 6.55 2.91 29.12
CA VAL A 151 6.42 3.12 27.67
C VAL A 151 5.46 4.28 27.35
N LEU A 152 4.33 4.39 28.06
CA LEU A 152 3.42 5.53 27.94
C LEU A 152 4.11 6.85 28.32
N ALA A 153 4.91 6.86 29.39
CA ALA A 153 5.68 8.02 29.80
C ALA A 153 6.72 8.45 28.74
N GLU A 154 7.32 7.49 28.03
CA GLU A 154 8.20 7.79 26.90
C GLU A 154 7.42 8.39 25.73
N PHE A 155 6.30 7.79 25.34
CA PHE A 155 5.57 8.21 24.15
C PHE A 155 4.80 9.53 24.32
N ARG A 156 4.34 9.85 25.53
CA ARG A 156 3.69 11.12 25.86
C ARG A 156 4.59 12.34 25.72
N LYS A 157 5.91 12.15 25.63
CA LYS A 157 6.87 13.22 25.28
C LYS A 157 6.67 13.75 23.85
N TYR A 158 5.94 13.02 23.02
CA TYR A 158 5.69 13.36 21.63
C TYR A 158 4.22 13.75 21.46
N LYS A 159 3.96 14.94 20.91
CA LYS A 159 2.59 15.38 20.64
C LYS A 159 1.97 14.57 19.51
N ILE A 160 0.71 14.18 19.66
CA ILE A 160 -0.06 13.54 18.59
C ILE A 160 -0.26 14.57 17.47
N THR A 161 0.10 14.19 16.25
CA THR A 161 -0.07 15.01 15.05
C THR A 161 -0.88 14.21 14.05
N LEU A 162 -2.03 14.75 13.67
CA LEU A 162 -2.94 14.23 12.66
C LEU A 162 -2.49 14.60 11.25
#